data_AF-A0A142FHA2-F1
#
_entry.id   AF-A0A142FHA2-F1
#
_cell.length_a   1.000
_cell.length_b   1.000
_cell.length_c   1.000
_cell.angle_alpha   90.00
_cell.angle_beta   90.00
_cell.angle_gamma   90.00
#
_symmetry.space_group_name_H-M   'P 1'
#
loop_
_entity.id
_entity.type
_entity.pdbx_description
1 polymer ?
#
loop_
_entity_poly.entity_id
_entity_poly.type
_entity_poly.pdbx_seq_one_letter_code
_entity_poly.pdbx_strand_id
1 'polypeptide(L)'
;MINVVFVLLIGTGIVSGGFMEALIECKQQHHVSKEEAMTGESEEVKCFSECVLKKSGMMSDNNEFDEEKIQAEGARMIKNDEQKNREFEGAAKACIEKVNGENPSEKCAKGHALFKCMKEAMPMSKMRG
;
A
#
# COMPACT_ATOMS: atom_id res chain seq x y z
N MET A 1 -26.75 22.12 -35.17
CA MET A 1 -25.92 20.91 -35.10
C MET A 1 -25.51 20.74 -33.65
N ILE A 2 -26.24 19.90 -32.91
CA ILE A 2 -25.99 19.63 -31.49
C ILE A 2 -24.99 18.49 -31.44
N ASN A 3 -23.77 18.79 -30.97
CA ASN A 3 -22.70 17.79 -30.89
C ASN A 3 -22.90 16.95 -29.63
N VAL A 4 -23.45 15.76 -29.85
CA VAL A 4 -23.64 14.69 -28.88
C VAL A 4 -22.30 13.98 -28.69
N VAL A 5 -21.49 14.43 -27.74
CA VAL A 5 -20.41 13.59 -27.18
C VAL A 5 -20.82 13.21 -25.77
N PHE A 6 -21.67 12.20 -25.74
CA PHE A 6 -21.66 11.09 -24.79
C PHE A 6 -21.36 11.44 -23.33
N VAL A 7 -22.45 11.77 -22.63
CA VAL A 7 -22.71 11.28 -21.29
C VAL A 7 -22.60 9.75 -21.30
N LEU A 8 -21.51 9.21 -20.77
CA LEU A 8 -21.45 7.88 -20.14
C LEU A 8 -20.69 8.10 -18.83
N LEU A 9 -21.39 8.24 -17.70
CA LEU A 9 -21.75 7.09 -16.89
C LEU A 9 -20.56 6.13 -16.71
N ILE A 10 -19.66 6.50 -15.80
CA ILE A 10 -19.22 5.54 -14.80
C ILE A 10 -19.55 6.15 -13.44
N GLY A 11 -20.85 6.20 -13.17
CA GLY A 11 -21.27 5.86 -11.83
C GLY A 11 -20.99 4.37 -11.68
N THR A 12 -19.90 4.02 -11.02
CA THR A 12 -19.78 2.76 -10.30
C THR A 12 -19.43 3.11 -8.88
N GLY A 13 -20.45 3.08 -8.03
CA GLY A 13 -20.22 2.83 -6.63
C GLY A 13 -19.43 1.52 -6.49
N ILE A 14 -18.38 1.61 -5.67
CA ILE A 14 -17.88 0.57 -4.76
C ILE A 14 -17.59 -0.79 -5.41
N VAL A 15 -16.30 -1.04 -5.69
CA VAL A 15 -15.74 -2.36 -5.44
C VAL A 15 -14.51 -2.16 -4.56
N SER A 16 -14.54 -2.77 -3.38
CA SER A 16 -13.40 -3.01 -2.50
C SER A 16 -12.17 -3.52 -3.29
N GLY A 17 -11.24 -2.64 -3.67
CA GLY A 17 -10.14 -2.99 -4.59
C GLY A 17 -8.97 -2.00 -4.75
N GLY A 18 -8.88 -0.93 -3.95
CA GLY A 18 -7.88 0.13 -4.15
C GLY A 18 -6.42 -0.34 -4.11
N PHE A 19 -6.09 -1.33 -3.28
CA PHE A 19 -4.72 -1.88 -3.22
C PHE A 19 -4.36 -2.70 -4.46
N MET A 20 -5.29 -3.52 -4.97
CA MET A 20 -5.03 -4.35 -6.16
C MET A 20 -4.94 -3.51 -7.43
N GLU A 21 -5.77 -2.47 -7.56
CA GLU A 21 -5.68 -1.51 -8.64
C GLU A 21 -4.36 -0.73 -8.60
N ALA A 22 -3.96 -0.24 -7.43
CA ALA A 22 -2.66 0.37 -7.21
C ALA A 22 -1.50 -0.55 -7.61
N LEU A 23 -1.56 -1.84 -7.26
CA LEU A 23 -0.55 -2.83 -7.68
C LEU A 23 -0.46 -2.97 -9.20
N ILE A 24 -1.59 -2.99 -9.91
CA ILE A 24 -1.61 -3.10 -11.38
C ILE A 24 -1.01 -1.85 -12.01
N GLU A 25 -1.45 -0.67 -11.58
CA GLU A 25 -0.95 0.60 -12.12
C GLU A 25 0.55 0.78 -11.86
N CYS A 26 1.02 0.50 -10.64
CA CYS A 26 2.42 0.69 -10.29
C CYS A 26 3.33 -0.34 -10.98
N LYS A 27 2.84 -1.54 -11.29
CA LYS A 27 3.59 -2.51 -12.12
C LYS A 27 3.73 -2.09 -13.58
N GLN A 28 2.81 -1.28 -14.10
CA GLN A 28 2.94 -0.72 -15.44
C GLN A 28 3.99 0.41 -15.48
N GLN A 29 4.18 1.10 -14.37
CA GLN A 29 5.15 2.20 -14.24
C GLN A 29 6.54 1.72 -13.83
N HIS A 30 6.61 0.59 -13.12
CA HIS A 30 7.84 0.02 -12.59
C HIS A 30 7.97 -1.44 -13.03
N HIS A 31 9.08 -1.80 -13.66
CA HIS A 31 9.37 -3.12 -14.19
C HIS A 31 9.85 -4.08 -13.09
N VAL A 32 9.12 -4.11 -11.97
CA VAL A 32 9.46 -4.90 -10.79
C VAL A 32 8.81 -6.28 -10.87
N SER A 33 9.63 -7.34 -10.86
CA SER A 33 9.14 -8.70 -10.74
C SER A 33 8.53 -8.97 -9.37
N LYS A 34 7.78 -10.06 -9.24
CA LYS A 34 7.21 -10.46 -7.94
C LYS A 34 8.29 -10.73 -6.90
N GLU A 35 9.42 -11.29 -7.29
CA GLU A 35 10.53 -11.59 -6.39
C GLU A 35 11.18 -10.31 -5.89
N GLU A 36 11.48 -9.37 -6.80
CA GLU A 36 12.04 -8.07 -6.46
C GLU A 36 11.10 -7.25 -5.57
N ALA A 37 9.78 -7.28 -5.83
CA ALA A 37 8.82 -6.61 -4.95
C ALA A 37 8.83 -7.15 -3.50
N MET A 38 9.29 -8.39 -3.30
CA MET A 38 9.34 -8.99 -1.97
C MET A 38 10.66 -8.72 -1.25
N THR A 39 11.80 -8.69 -1.94
CA THR A 39 13.13 -8.70 -1.31
C THR A 39 14.11 -7.65 -1.84
N GLY A 40 13.75 -6.95 -2.91
CA GLY A 40 14.61 -5.98 -3.57
C GLY A 40 14.76 -4.69 -2.78
N GLU A 41 15.90 -4.05 -2.96
CA GLU A 41 16.29 -2.77 -2.33
C GLU A 41 16.68 -1.72 -3.39
N SER A 42 16.45 -2.02 -4.67
CA SER A 42 16.73 -1.09 -5.78
C SER A 42 15.84 0.14 -5.68
N GLU A 43 16.28 1.27 -6.26
CA GLU A 43 15.45 2.49 -6.33
C GLU A 43 14.08 2.20 -6.97
N GLU A 44 14.06 1.36 -8.00
CA GLU A 44 12.82 0.98 -8.68
C GLU A 44 11.86 0.22 -7.77
N VAL A 45 12.36 -0.72 -6.95
CA VAL A 45 11.54 -1.41 -5.95
C VAL A 45 11.06 -0.45 -4.86
N LYS A 46 11.92 0.48 -4.42
CA LYS A 46 11.53 1.51 -3.45
C LYS A 46 10.38 2.36 -3.99
N CYS A 47 10.49 2.82 -5.23
CA CYS A 47 9.46 3.61 -5.89
C CYS A 47 8.20 2.83 -6.21
N PHE A 48 8.32 1.55 -6.54
CA PHE A 48 7.16 0.67 -6.65
C PHE A 48 6.38 0.58 -5.33
N SER A 49 7.07 0.35 -4.20
CA SER A 49 6.43 0.30 -2.87
C SER A 49 5.71 1.63 -2.54
N GLU A 50 6.37 2.77 -2.76
CA GLU A 50 5.77 4.07 -2.49
C GLU A 50 4.61 4.39 -3.43
N CYS A 51 4.71 4.04 -4.72
CA CYS A 51 3.63 4.19 -5.69
C CYS A 51 2.37 3.45 -5.21
N VAL A 52 2.50 2.20 -4.76
CA VAL A 52 1.37 1.39 -4.30
C VAL A 52 0.69 2.03 -3.10
N LEU A 53 1.47 2.54 -2.13
CA LEU A 53 0.92 3.22 -0.96
C LEU A 53 0.20 4.52 -1.33
N LYS A 54 0.76 5.31 -2.25
CA LYS A 54 0.13 6.56 -2.72
C LYS A 54 -1.15 6.30 -3.48
N LYS A 55 -1.13 5.36 -4.43
CA LYS A 55 -2.28 5.02 -5.27
C LYS A 55 -3.41 4.33 -4.50
N SER A 56 -3.08 3.54 -3.49
CA SER A 56 -4.09 2.98 -2.58
C SER A 56 -4.63 3.99 -1.56
N GLY A 57 -4.02 5.18 -1.49
CA GLY A 57 -4.39 6.24 -0.56
C GLY A 57 -3.87 6.04 0.86
N MET A 58 -3.05 5.01 1.11
CA MET A 58 -2.38 4.75 2.39
C MET A 58 -1.24 5.73 2.69
N MET A 59 -0.82 6.47 1.68
CA MET A 59 0.18 7.52 1.78
C MET A 59 -0.26 8.70 0.92
N SER A 60 -0.12 9.92 1.44
CA SER A 60 -0.38 11.13 0.67
C SER A 60 0.79 11.46 -0.26
N ASP A 61 0.57 12.36 -1.22
CA ASP A 61 1.65 12.89 -2.08
C ASP A 61 2.72 13.64 -1.28
N ASN A 62 2.38 14.15 -0.09
CA ASN A 62 3.31 14.78 0.86
C ASN A 62 4.05 13.77 1.75
N ASN A 63 3.96 12.48 1.44
CA ASN A 63 4.62 11.38 2.16
C ASN A 63 4.14 11.21 3.61
N GLU A 64 2.87 11.53 3.89
CA GLU A 64 2.22 11.26 5.17
C GLU A 64 1.44 9.94 5.08
N PHE A 65 1.55 9.09 6.10
CA PHE A 65 0.81 7.83 6.13
C PHE A 65 -0.61 8.03 6.64
N ASP A 66 -1.57 7.33 6.03
CA ASP A 66 -2.95 7.22 6.46
C ASP A 66 -3.10 5.91 7.25
N GLU A 67 -2.89 5.98 8.57
CA GLU A 67 -2.92 4.83 9.47
C GLU A 67 -4.26 4.09 9.40
N GLU A 68 -5.38 4.82 9.36
CA GLU A 68 -6.71 4.24 9.30
C GLU A 68 -6.89 3.39 8.03
N LYS A 69 -6.45 3.89 6.87
CA LYS A 69 -6.52 3.11 5.63
C LYS A 69 -5.57 1.92 5.61
N ILE A 70 -4.37 2.05 6.18
CA ILE A 70 -3.43 0.92 6.31
C ILE A 70 -4.07 -0.19 7.14
N GLN A 71 -4.66 0.15 8.29
CA GLN A 71 -5.36 -0.80 9.16
C GLN A 71 -6.59 -1.41 8.48
N ALA A 72 -7.39 -0.58 7.80
CA ALA A 72 -8.58 -1.06 7.09
C ALA A 72 -8.23 -2.05 5.97
N GLU A 73 -7.14 -1.84 5.23
CA GLU A 73 -6.70 -2.79 4.21
C GLU A 73 -6.12 -4.07 4.82
N GLY A 74 -5.37 -3.95 5.93
CA GLY A 74 -4.93 -5.11 6.72
C GLY A 74 -6.09 -5.99 7.16
N ALA A 75 -7.13 -5.39 7.74
CA ALA A 75 -8.35 -6.08 8.17
C ALA A 75 -9.05 -6.81 7.01
N ARG A 76 -9.08 -6.20 5.81
CA ARG A 76 -9.60 -6.85 4.60
C ARG A 76 -8.80 -8.09 4.21
N MET A 77 -7.47 -8.03 4.32
CA MET A 77 -6.58 -9.15 3.95
C MET A 77 -6.62 -10.30 4.95
N ILE A 78 -6.66 -9.98 6.25
CA ILE A 78 -6.62 -10.93 7.36
C ILE A 78 -8.00 -11.57 7.63
N LYS A 79 -9.08 -10.93 7.17
CA LYS A 79 -10.48 -11.37 7.37
C LYS A 79 -10.86 -11.34 8.86
N ASN A 80 -11.82 -12.17 9.28
CA ASN A 80 -12.44 -12.13 10.62
C ASN A 80 -11.59 -12.78 11.74
N ASP A 81 -10.26 -12.81 11.62
CA ASP A 81 -9.37 -13.26 12.70
C ASP A 81 -9.01 -12.06 13.59
N GLU A 82 -9.74 -11.88 14.68
CA GLU A 82 -9.56 -10.75 15.59
C GLU A 82 -8.16 -10.64 16.18
N GLN A 83 -7.52 -11.78 16.47
CA GLN A 83 -6.18 -11.76 17.05
C GLN A 83 -5.18 -11.23 16.02
N LYS A 84 -5.22 -11.76 14.79
CA LYS A 84 -4.34 -11.29 13.71
C LYS A 84 -4.62 -9.83 13.34
N ASN A 85 -5.87 -9.38 13.40
CA ASN A 85 -6.19 -7.97 13.18
C ASN A 85 -5.55 -7.07 14.24
N ARG A 86 -5.63 -7.43 15.53
CA ARG A 86 -4.95 -6.70 16.61
C ARG A 86 -3.42 -6.71 16.45
N GLU A 87 -2.84 -7.84 16.06
CA GLU A 87 -1.41 -7.95 15.77
C GLU A 87 -0.99 -7.06 14.59
N PHE A 88 -1.81 -6.99 13.54
CA PHE A 88 -1.58 -6.13 12.38
C PHE A 88 -1.69 -4.65 12.73
N GLU A 89 -2.72 -4.24 13.47
CA GLU A 89 -2.91 -2.86 13.93
C GLU A 89 -1.70 -2.40 14.77
N GLY A 90 -1.25 -3.25 15.71
CA GLY A 90 -0.06 -2.98 16.50
C GLY A 90 1.22 -2.85 15.66
N ALA A 91 1.39 -3.73 14.67
CA ALA A 91 2.51 -3.68 13.74
C ALA A 91 2.48 -2.41 12.87
N ALA A 92 1.30 -2.06 12.32
CA ALA A 92 1.10 -0.87 11.50
C ALA A 92 1.49 0.40 12.27
N LYS A 93 0.96 0.56 13.49
CA LYS A 93 1.29 1.69 14.35
C LYS A 93 2.79 1.78 14.65
N ALA A 94 3.40 0.67 15.10
CA ALA A 94 4.82 0.64 15.44
C ALA A 94 5.71 0.96 14.22
N CYS A 95 5.35 0.45 13.04
CA CYS A 95 6.09 0.71 11.81
C CYS A 95 5.94 2.16 11.33
N ILE A 96 4.73 2.74 11.40
CA ILE A 96 4.50 4.15 11.08
C ILE A 96 5.32 5.05 12.00
N GLU A 97 5.27 4.83 13.31
CA GLU A 97 6.04 5.58 14.30
C GLU A 97 7.55 5.47 14.03
N LYS A 98 8.05 4.25 13.80
CA LYS A 98 9.46 4.00 13.49
C LYS A 98 9.91 4.76 12.24
N VAL A 99 9.19 4.60 11.13
CA VAL A 99 9.56 5.20 9.84
C VAL A 99 9.46 6.73 9.89
N ASN A 100 8.46 7.28 10.58
CA ASN A 100 8.38 8.74 10.79
C ASN A 100 9.53 9.26 11.67
N GLY A 101 9.96 8.50 12.67
CA GLY A 101 11.11 8.85 13.52
C GLY A 101 12.45 8.75 12.79
N GLU A 102 12.63 7.75 11.92
CA GLU A 102 13.82 7.61 11.07
C GLU A 102 13.88 8.67 9.95
N ASN A 103 12.71 9.15 9.52
CA ASN A 103 12.52 10.14 8.46
C ASN A 103 13.42 9.92 7.21
N PRO A 104 13.29 8.79 6.50
CA PRO A 104 14.09 8.51 5.31
C PRO A 104 13.93 9.60 4.25
N SER A 105 15.04 10.20 3.81
CA SER A 105 15.06 11.32 2.86
C SER A 105 15.43 10.91 1.43
N GLU A 106 15.91 9.68 1.24
CA GLU A 106 16.15 9.12 -0.09
C GLU A 106 14.84 8.99 -0.88
N LYS A 107 14.94 9.12 -2.20
CA LYS A 107 13.80 9.00 -3.11
C LYS A 107 13.06 7.68 -2.89
N CYS A 108 11.75 7.77 -2.69
CA CYS A 108 10.84 6.65 -2.46
C CYS A 108 11.14 5.79 -1.22
N ALA A 109 12.13 6.17 -0.39
CA ALA A 109 12.59 5.32 0.69
C ALA A 109 11.58 5.23 1.84
N LYS A 110 10.79 6.27 2.06
CA LYS A 110 9.80 6.30 3.14
C LYS A 110 8.70 5.25 2.90
N GLY A 111 8.12 5.20 1.70
CA GLY A 111 7.12 4.17 1.38
C GLY A 111 7.68 2.76 1.45
N HIS A 112 8.91 2.55 0.97
CA HIS A 112 9.58 1.25 1.05
C HIS A 112 9.91 0.82 2.49
N ALA A 113 10.36 1.75 3.33
CA ALA A 113 10.69 1.47 4.73
C ALA A 113 9.46 0.98 5.50
N LEU A 114 8.27 1.55 5.23
CA LEU A 114 7.02 1.05 5.82
C LEU A 114 6.74 -0.38 5.36
N PHE A 115 6.82 -0.65 4.05
CA PHE A 115 6.58 -1.98 3.51
C PHE A 115 7.52 -3.04 4.11
N LYS A 116 8.81 -2.71 4.22
CA LYS A 116 9.83 -3.56 4.84
C LYS A 116 9.52 -3.84 6.31
N CYS A 117 9.23 -2.81 7.09
CA CYS A 117 8.87 -2.95 8.49
C CYS A 117 7.64 -3.86 8.68
N MET A 118 6.59 -3.64 7.88
CA MET A 118 5.37 -4.46 7.94
C MET A 118 5.62 -5.92 7.61
N LYS A 119 6.46 -6.20 6.60
CA LYS A 119 6.83 -7.57 6.23
C LYS A 119 7.59 -8.29 7.35
N GLU A 120 8.46 -7.59 8.08
CA GLU A 120 9.22 -8.14 9.21
C GLU A 120 8.32 -8.40 10.43
N ALA A 121 7.41 -7.47 10.73
CA ALA A 121 6.49 -7.59 11.87
C ALA A 121 5.38 -8.63 11.62
N MET A 122 4.82 -8.62 10.41
CA MET A 122 3.71 -9.45 9.96
C MET A 122 4.09 -10.21 8.68
N PRO A 123 4.94 -11.26 8.75
CA PRO A 123 5.23 -12.07 7.59
C PRO A 123 3.96 -12.74 7.05
N MET A 124 3.90 -12.99 5.74
CA MET A 124 2.73 -13.57 5.06
C MET A 124 2.23 -14.89 5.66
N SER A 125 3.12 -15.65 6.32
CA SER A 125 2.76 -16.87 7.07
C SER A 125 1.88 -16.61 8.29
N LYS A 126 1.95 -15.42 8.91
CA LYS A 126 1.07 -15.01 10.00
C LYS A 126 -0.26 -14.45 9.51
N MET A 127 -0.30 -13.87 8.32
CA MET A 127 -1.52 -13.29 7.74
C MET A 127 -2.46 -14.33 7.09
N ARG A 128 -1.92 -15.49 6.67
CA ARG A 128 -2.70 -16.58 6.08
C ARG A 128 -3.01 -17.65 7.13
N GLY A 129 -4.28 -17.78 7.52
CA GLY A 129 -4.82 -18.89 8.29
C GLY A 129 -6.33 -18.87 8.24
#